data_AF-A0A3P8QNU0-F1
#
_entry.id   AF-A0A3P8QNU0-F1
#
_cell.length_a   1.000
_cell.length_b   1.000
_cell.length_c   1.000
_cell.angle_alpha   90.00
_cell.angle_beta   90.00
_cell.angle_gamma   90.00
#
_symmetry.space_group_name_H-M   'P 1'
#
loop_
_entity.id
_entity.type
_entity.pdbx_description
1 polymer ?
#
loop_
_entity_poly.entity_id
_entity_poly.type
_entity_poly.pdbx_seq_one_letter_code
_entity_poly.pdbx_strand_id
1 'polypeptide(L)'
;MQDLHLSFDMYHKDEEANRAIEKAEQERQRVLQKEAEIERLKEQLAKLTEEKQELEHQVKRHSVYRDLLEQLLKITKFKDVAALTDHLESLLHFRCQLSERESKAQEQADEQRKALLTLEQQHNLLLLQRNNQLSQLQTKLEKTHSEGLIWEKKWNNIQETAARKTLKLGQIKMAILNLYEMTGGQVGGEEGVDVNDTEKQLEQVKQFFEDQTDIVQQYQPHSQRRNNDQGKQKSKKPTNKEI
;
A
#
# COMPACT_ATOMS: atom_id res chain seq x y z
N MET A 1 -29.16 -111.34 91.57
CA MET A 1 -27.96 -111.70 90.76
C MET A 1 -28.28 -111.95 89.28
N GLN A 2 -29.54 -112.14 88.85
CA GLN A 2 -29.92 -112.13 87.43
C GLN A 2 -30.14 -110.70 86.86
N ASP A 3 -30.58 -109.74 87.68
CA ASP A 3 -30.84 -108.36 87.23
C ASP A 3 -29.58 -107.56 86.85
N LEU A 4 -28.41 -107.91 87.39
CA LEU A 4 -27.14 -107.24 87.08
C LEU A 4 -26.58 -107.63 85.71
N HIS A 5 -26.87 -108.85 85.25
CA HIS A 5 -26.44 -109.35 83.94
C HIS A 5 -27.33 -108.80 82.81
N LEU A 6 -28.64 -108.67 83.08
CA LEU A 6 -29.59 -108.06 82.16
C LEU A 6 -29.33 -106.55 81.99
N SER A 7 -28.95 -105.86 83.07
CA SER A 7 -28.56 -104.45 83.02
C SER A 7 -27.26 -104.25 82.23
N PHE A 8 -26.30 -105.16 82.32
CA PHE A 8 -25.02 -105.06 81.61
C PHE A 8 -25.14 -105.38 80.11
N ASP A 9 -25.91 -106.42 79.74
CA ASP A 9 -26.18 -106.75 78.33
C ASP A 9 -27.03 -105.69 77.61
N MET A 10 -27.89 -104.98 78.33
CA MET A 10 -28.68 -103.87 77.77
C MET A 10 -27.81 -102.63 77.53
N TYR A 11 -26.89 -102.31 78.45
CA TYR A 11 -25.93 -101.22 78.28
C TYR A 11 -24.92 -101.49 77.16
N HIS A 12 -24.41 -102.72 77.02
CA HIS A 12 -23.47 -103.05 75.95
C HIS A 12 -24.15 -103.02 74.56
N LYS A 13 -25.42 -103.46 74.46
CA LYS A 13 -26.21 -103.31 73.24
C LYS A 13 -26.55 -101.86 72.92
N ASP A 14 -26.85 -101.04 73.95
CA ASP A 14 -27.10 -99.61 73.80
C ASP A 14 -25.83 -98.86 73.39
N GLU A 15 -24.67 -99.21 73.93
CA GLU A 15 -23.37 -98.63 73.55
C GLU A 15 -22.95 -99.04 72.13
N GLU A 16 -23.18 -100.29 71.73
CA GLU A 16 -22.97 -100.75 70.35
C GLU A 16 -23.94 -100.08 69.37
N ALA A 17 -25.20 -99.90 69.75
CA ALA A 17 -26.19 -99.16 68.97
C ALA A 17 -25.80 -97.68 68.83
N ASN A 18 -25.36 -97.03 69.91
CA ASN A 18 -24.90 -95.64 69.88
C ASN A 18 -23.64 -95.47 69.03
N ARG A 19 -22.66 -96.39 69.10
CA ARG A 19 -21.48 -96.38 68.20
C ARG A 19 -21.86 -96.62 66.73
N ALA A 20 -22.87 -97.45 66.47
CA ALA A 20 -23.39 -97.65 65.12
C ALA A 20 -24.11 -96.40 64.59
N ILE A 21 -24.86 -95.70 65.45
CA ILE A 21 -25.53 -94.43 65.14
C ILE A 21 -24.49 -93.34 64.85
N GLU A 22 -23.48 -93.16 65.70
CA GLU A 22 -22.41 -92.18 65.48
C GLU A 22 -21.63 -92.45 64.20
N LYS A 23 -21.32 -93.72 63.89
CA LYS A 23 -20.68 -94.07 62.61
C LYS A 23 -21.59 -93.78 61.42
N ALA A 24 -22.89 -94.06 61.54
CA ALA A 24 -23.86 -93.73 60.49
C ALA A 24 -24.02 -92.21 60.32
N GLU A 25 -23.96 -91.43 61.39
CA GLU A 25 -24.00 -89.96 61.35
C GLU A 25 -22.71 -89.37 60.77
N GLN A 26 -21.54 -89.88 61.14
CA GLN A 26 -20.27 -89.49 60.54
C GLN A 26 -20.23 -89.81 59.05
N GLU A 27 -20.72 -90.98 58.64
CA GLU A 27 -20.81 -91.34 57.23
C GLU A 27 -21.79 -90.42 56.49
N ARG A 28 -22.96 -90.12 57.09
CA ARG A 28 -23.91 -89.14 56.55
C ARG A 28 -23.28 -87.76 56.39
N GLN A 29 -22.53 -87.28 57.39
CA GLN A 29 -21.83 -85.99 57.31
C GLN A 29 -20.76 -85.99 56.23
N ARG A 30 -20.01 -87.09 56.05
CA ARG A 30 -19.03 -87.23 54.96
C ARG A 30 -19.69 -87.24 53.58
N VAL A 31 -20.83 -87.91 53.45
CA VAL A 31 -21.63 -87.90 52.22
C VAL A 31 -22.10 -86.46 51.92
N LEU A 32 -22.66 -85.75 52.91
CA LEU A 32 -23.09 -84.36 52.72
C LEU A 32 -21.94 -83.41 52.35
N GLN A 33 -20.76 -83.57 52.95
CA GLN A 33 -19.57 -82.78 52.60
C GLN A 33 -19.12 -83.05 51.16
N LYS A 34 -19.08 -84.33 50.75
CA LYS A 34 -18.74 -84.71 49.39
C LYS A 34 -19.79 -84.24 48.38
N GLU A 35 -21.07 -84.29 48.72
CA GLU A 35 -22.16 -83.77 47.89
C GLU A 35 -22.06 -82.25 47.70
N ALA A 36 -21.79 -81.50 48.78
CA ALA A 36 -21.55 -80.06 48.70
C ALA A 36 -20.30 -79.72 47.86
N GLU A 37 -19.25 -80.53 47.97
CA GLU A 37 -18.04 -80.40 47.15
C GLU A 37 -18.32 -80.72 45.67
N ILE A 38 -19.10 -81.76 45.38
CA ILE A 38 -19.55 -82.10 44.02
C ILE A 38 -20.36 -80.95 43.41
N GLU A 39 -21.31 -80.37 44.15
CA GLU A 39 -22.11 -79.24 43.65
C GLU A 39 -21.23 -78.01 43.41
N ARG A 40 -20.31 -77.69 44.33
CA ARG A 40 -19.34 -76.61 44.11
C ARG A 40 -18.48 -76.84 42.86
N LEU A 41 -17.99 -78.07 42.66
CA LEU A 41 -17.19 -78.42 41.49
C LEU A 41 -18.03 -78.36 40.21
N LYS A 42 -19.31 -78.76 40.24
CA LYS A 42 -20.23 -78.61 39.10
C LYS A 42 -20.46 -77.16 38.73
N GLU A 43 -20.68 -76.29 39.71
CA GLU A 43 -20.82 -74.84 39.47
C GLU A 43 -19.55 -74.24 38.86
N GLN A 44 -18.37 -74.65 39.34
CA GLN A 44 -17.09 -74.21 38.78
C GLN A 44 -16.89 -74.70 37.35
N LEU A 45 -17.22 -75.96 37.07
CA LEU A 45 -17.18 -76.52 35.72
C LEU A 45 -18.14 -75.80 34.79
N ALA A 46 -19.35 -75.46 35.25
CA ALA A 46 -20.31 -74.70 34.46
C ALA A 46 -19.77 -73.32 34.08
N LYS A 47 -19.21 -72.57 35.05
CA LYS A 47 -18.59 -71.25 34.82
C LYS A 47 -17.42 -71.33 33.84
N LEU A 48 -16.51 -72.30 34.05
CA LEU A 48 -15.36 -72.50 33.15
C LEU A 48 -15.80 -72.88 31.73
N THR A 49 -16.89 -73.63 31.60
CA THR A 49 -17.44 -74.01 30.30
C THR A 49 -18.04 -72.80 29.57
N GLU A 50 -18.73 -71.93 30.29
CA GLU A 50 -19.26 -70.67 29.76
C GLU A 50 -18.14 -69.72 29.32
N GLU A 51 -17.13 -69.52 30.15
CA GLU A 51 -15.94 -68.71 29.82
C GLU A 51 -15.22 -69.24 28.57
N LYS A 52 -15.07 -70.57 28.48
CA LYS A 52 -14.47 -71.21 27.30
C LYS A 52 -15.30 -70.95 26.04
N GLN A 53 -16.63 -71.07 26.11
CA GLN A 53 -17.50 -70.82 24.97
C GLN A 53 -17.42 -69.37 24.49
N GLU A 54 -17.37 -68.42 25.42
CA GLU A 54 -17.21 -66.99 25.10
C GLU A 54 -15.86 -66.73 24.42
N LEU A 55 -14.77 -67.29 24.95
CA LEU A 55 -13.44 -67.18 24.34
C LEU A 55 -13.40 -67.83 22.95
N GLU A 56 -14.00 -69.00 22.77
CA GLU A 56 -14.10 -69.66 21.46
C GLU A 56 -14.89 -68.82 20.46
N HIS A 57 -15.98 -68.19 20.89
CA HIS A 57 -16.75 -67.29 20.05
C HIS A 57 -15.93 -66.06 19.66
N GLN A 58 -15.19 -65.47 20.60
CA GLN A 58 -14.28 -64.36 20.30
C GLN A 58 -13.18 -64.76 19.32
N VAL A 59 -12.55 -65.93 19.48
CA VAL A 59 -11.51 -66.41 18.55
C VAL A 59 -12.10 -66.61 17.15
N LYS A 60 -13.29 -67.23 17.04
CA LYS A 60 -14.00 -67.39 15.76
C LYS A 60 -14.32 -66.05 15.11
N ARG A 61 -14.76 -65.06 15.90
CA ARG A 61 -15.04 -63.71 15.38
C ARG A 61 -13.78 -63.05 14.78
N HIS A 62 -12.61 -63.28 15.35
CA HIS A 62 -11.35 -62.72 14.87
C HIS A 62 -10.65 -63.58 13.80
N SER A 63 -11.15 -64.77 13.47
CA SER A 63 -10.52 -65.64 12.47
C SER A 63 -10.45 -64.99 11.09
N VAL A 64 -11.44 -64.15 10.75
CA VAL A 64 -11.49 -63.40 9.49
C VAL A 64 -10.24 -62.53 9.30
N TYR A 65 -9.76 -61.88 10.37
CA TYR A 65 -8.55 -61.04 10.29
C TYR A 65 -7.28 -61.87 10.09
N ARG A 66 -7.22 -63.04 10.73
CA ARG A 66 -6.11 -63.99 10.53
C ARG A 66 -6.07 -64.46 9.08
N ASP A 67 -7.22 -64.88 8.52
CA ASP A 67 -7.30 -65.36 7.14
C ASP A 67 -6.88 -64.27 6.14
N LEU A 68 -7.29 -63.02 6.39
CA LEU A 68 -6.85 -61.86 5.61
C LEU A 68 -5.34 -61.62 5.70
N LEU A 69 -4.75 -61.67 6.89
CA LEU A 69 -3.31 -61.51 7.09
C LEU A 69 -2.51 -62.63 6.44
N GLU A 70 -2.99 -63.87 6.50
CA GLU A 70 -2.39 -65.02 5.80
C GLU A 70 -2.50 -64.88 4.28
N GLN A 71 -3.60 -64.33 3.75
CA GLN A 71 -3.72 -63.99 2.33
C GLN A 71 -2.74 -62.89 1.91
N LEU A 72 -2.59 -61.84 2.73
CA LEU A 72 -1.63 -60.77 2.48
C LEU A 72 -0.19 -61.28 2.53
N LEU A 73 0.13 -62.22 3.41
CA LEU A 73 1.44 -62.88 3.41
C LEU A 73 1.73 -63.65 2.14
N LYS A 74 0.72 -64.24 1.47
CA LYS A 74 0.91 -64.92 0.18
C LYS A 74 1.24 -63.95 -0.95
N ILE A 75 0.76 -62.71 -0.86
CA ILE A 75 0.96 -61.67 -1.87
C ILE A 75 2.27 -60.90 -1.60
N THR A 76 2.66 -60.81 -0.34
CA THR A 76 3.83 -60.03 0.10
C THR A 76 5.06 -60.91 0.32
N LYS A 77 6.22 -60.28 0.54
CA LYS A 77 7.52 -60.97 0.75
C LYS A 77 7.88 -61.16 2.23
N PHE A 78 6.93 -60.95 3.15
CA PHE A 78 7.21 -61.03 4.59
C PHE A 78 7.20 -62.48 5.09
N LYS A 79 8.03 -62.77 6.09
CA LYS A 79 8.23 -64.12 6.63
C LYS A 79 7.05 -64.58 7.50
N ASP A 80 6.49 -63.66 8.27
CA ASP A 80 5.40 -63.90 9.20
C ASP A 80 4.54 -62.63 9.40
N VAL A 81 3.38 -62.82 10.06
CA VAL A 81 2.43 -61.74 10.36
C VAL A 81 3.06 -60.67 11.24
N ALA A 82 3.97 -61.06 12.14
CA ALA A 82 4.70 -60.14 13.00
C ALA A 82 5.58 -59.18 12.19
N ALA A 83 6.42 -59.69 11.28
CA ALA A 83 7.26 -58.85 10.43
C ALA A 83 6.46 -57.92 9.51
N LEU A 84 5.30 -58.37 9.02
CA LEU A 84 4.37 -57.50 8.29
C LEU A 84 3.82 -56.38 9.18
N THR A 85 3.45 -56.71 10.42
CA THR A 85 2.91 -55.76 11.40
C THR A 85 3.95 -54.74 11.80
N ASP A 86 5.17 -55.16 12.15
CA ASP A 86 6.30 -54.28 12.48
C ASP A 86 6.61 -53.31 11.33
N HIS A 87 6.53 -53.78 10.09
CA HIS A 87 6.74 -52.94 8.91
C HIS A 87 5.63 -51.91 8.75
N LEU A 88 4.36 -52.30 8.94
CA LEU A 88 3.22 -51.39 8.86
C LEU A 88 3.27 -50.35 9.99
N GLU A 89 3.63 -50.74 11.20
CA GLU A 89 3.83 -49.83 12.33
C GLU A 89 4.94 -48.83 12.03
N SER A 90 6.08 -49.30 11.49
CA SER A 90 7.16 -48.44 11.04
C SER A 90 6.70 -47.46 9.96
N LEU A 91 5.95 -47.92 8.96
CA LEU A 91 5.39 -47.07 7.90
C LEU A 91 4.42 -46.01 8.45
N LEU A 92 3.54 -46.39 9.38
CA LEU A 92 2.64 -45.45 10.04
C LEU A 92 3.42 -44.42 10.84
N HIS A 93 4.44 -44.83 11.57
CA HIS A 93 5.33 -43.94 12.30
C HIS A 93 6.01 -42.94 11.36
N PHE A 94 6.59 -43.42 10.25
CA PHE A 94 7.22 -42.55 9.24
C PHE A 94 6.21 -41.61 8.59
N ARG A 95 4.99 -42.08 8.28
CA ARG A 95 3.93 -41.23 7.73
C ARG A 95 3.56 -40.09 8.68
N CYS A 96 3.40 -40.39 9.97
CA CYS A 96 3.13 -39.36 10.97
C CYS A 96 4.27 -38.34 11.05
N GLN A 97 5.53 -38.80 11.12
CA GLN A 97 6.69 -37.90 11.13
C GLN A 97 6.79 -37.04 9.87
N LEU A 98 6.52 -37.61 8.69
CA LEU A 98 6.56 -36.88 7.43
C LEU A 98 5.46 -35.82 7.38
N SER A 99 4.23 -36.18 7.79
CA SER A 99 3.11 -35.25 7.84
C SER A 99 3.36 -34.10 8.81
N GLU A 100 3.96 -34.36 9.98
CA GLU A 100 4.36 -33.29 10.91
C GLU A 100 5.41 -32.36 10.31
N ARG A 101 6.42 -32.92 9.63
CA ARG A 101 7.46 -32.11 8.96
C ARG A 101 6.87 -31.28 7.83
N GLU A 102 5.99 -31.85 7.04
CA GLU A 102 5.27 -31.15 5.96
C GLU A 102 4.43 -30.01 6.52
N SER A 103 3.66 -30.25 7.58
CA SER A 103 2.85 -29.22 8.25
C SER A 103 3.74 -28.06 8.74
N LYS A 104 4.85 -28.37 9.41
CA LYS A 104 5.80 -27.35 9.89
C LYS A 104 6.42 -26.56 8.75
N ALA A 105 6.80 -27.22 7.66
CA ALA A 105 7.36 -26.55 6.48
C ALA A 105 6.31 -25.65 5.80
N GLN A 106 5.05 -26.10 5.74
CA GLN A 106 3.94 -25.33 5.19
C GLN A 106 3.63 -24.10 6.05
N GLU A 107 3.60 -24.25 7.38
CA GLU A 107 3.45 -23.14 8.33
C GLU A 107 4.55 -22.09 8.14
N GLN A 108 5.81 -22.50 8.05
CA GLN A 108 6.94 -21.60 7.81
C GLN A 108 6.82 -20.89 6.45
N ALA A 109 6.42 -21.61 5.40
CA ALA A 109 6.20 -21.02 4.08
C ALA A 109 5.07 -19.98 4.11
N ASP A 110 3.99 -20.25 4.84
CA ASP A 110 2.86 -19.33 4.96
C ASP A 110 3.20 -18.12 5.84
N GLU A 111 4.02 -18.27 6.88
CA GLU A 111 4.59 -17.16 7.64
C GLU A 111 5.47 -16.26 6.77
N GLN A 112 6.36 -16.85 5.97
CA GLN A 112 7.20 -16.10 5.03
C GLN A 112 6.38 -15.38 3.96
N ARG A 113 5.34 -16.01 3.41
CA ARG A 113 4.40 -15.38 2.46
C ARG A 113 3.68 -14.20 3.10
N LYS A 114 3.18 -14.36 4.34
CA LYS A 114 2.55 -13.24 5.08
C LYS A 114 3.54 -12.10 5.29
N ALA A 115 4.77 -12.39 5.71
CA ALA A 115 5.81 -11.38 5.89
C ALA A 115 6.11 -10.63 4.59
N LEU A 116 6.27 -11.34 3.46
CA LEU A 116 6.45 -10.74 2.15
C LEU A 116 5.29 -9.82 1.76
N LEU A 117 4.04 -10.28 1.91
CA LEU A 117 2.86 -9.47 1.61
C LEU A 117 2.82 -8.18 2.46
N THR A 118 3.16 -8.27 3.74
CA THR A 118 3.21 -7.07 4.60
C THR A 118 4.30 -6.10 4.17
N LEU A 119 5.47 -6.61 3.77
CA LEU A 119 6.58 -5.78 3.29
C LEU A 119 6.23 -5.10 1.95
N GLU A 120 5.61 -5.82 1.03
CA GLU A 120 5.12 -5.25 -0.23
C GLU A 120 4.08 -4.17 0.00
N GLN A 121 3.12 -4.39 0.91
CA GLN A 121 2.13 -3.38 1.28
C GLN A 121 2.79 -2.12 1.86
N GLN A 122 3.75 -2.29 2.77
CA GLN A 122 4.51 -1.16 3.34
C GLN A 122 5.30 -0.41 2.26
N HIS A 123 5.95 -1.14 1.35
CA HIS A 123 6.69 -0.55 0.25
C HIS A 123 5.78 0.24 -0.70
N ASN A 124 4.62 -0.33 -1.06
CA ASN A 124 3.64 0.34 -1.90
C ASN A 124 3.08 1.62 -1.25
N LEU A 125 2.81 1.59 0.06
CA LEU A 125 2.39 2.79 0.80
C LEU A 125 3.47 3.87 0.80
N LEU A 126 4.74 3.48 1.03
CA LEU A 126 5.86 4.42 0.95
C LEU A 126 6.01 5.01 -0.45
N LEU A 127 5.90 4.18 -1.49
CA LEU A 127 5.99 4.61 -2.88
C LEU A 127 4.87 5.63 -3.21
N LEU A 128 3.64 5.35 -2.80
CA LEU A 128 2.51 6.26 -2.95
C LEU A 128 2.74 7.59 -2.22
N GLN A 129 3.23 7.54 -0.98
CA GLN A 129 3.55 8.75 -0.22
C GLN A 129 4.63 9.58 -0.92
N ARG A 130 5.71 8.95 -1.41
CA ARG A 130 6.78 9.64 -2.13
C ARG A 130 6.31 10.21 -3.46
N ASN A 131 5.48 9.48 -4.20
CA ASN A 131 4.89 9.96 -5.44
C ASN A 131 3.99 11.19 -5.19
N ASN A 132 3.18 11.17 -4.13
CA ASN A 132 2.36 12.30 -3.75
C ASN A 132 3.23 13.53 -3.38
N GLN A 133 4.27 13.35 -2.57
CA GLN A 133 5.23 14.42 -2.24
C GLN A 133 5.89 14.99 -3.51
N LEU A 134 6.30 14.13 -4.44
CA LEU A 134 6.90 14.54 -5.69
C LEU A 134 5.92 15.38 -6.54
N SER A 135 4.66 14.94 -6.65
CA SER A 135 3.61 15.68 -7.36
C SER A 135 3.33 17.04 -6.74
N GLN A 136 3.29 17.12 -5.40
CA GLN A 136 3.14 18.39 -4.69
C GLN A 136 4.31 19.35 -4.95
N LEU A 137 5.55 18.83 -4.93
CA LEU A 137 6.75 19.62 -5.20
C LEU A 137 6.78 20.10 -6.66
N GLN A 138 6.43 19.25 -7.62
CA GLN A 138 6.30 19.63 -9.03
C GLN A 138 5.26 20.73 -9.22
N THR A 139 4.10 20.61 -8.59
CA THR A 139 3.04 21.64 -8.65
C THR A 139 3.53 22.98 -8.09
N LYS A 140 4.26 22.96 -6.97
CA LYS A 140 4.85 24.17 -6.38
C LYS A 140 5.89 24.80 -7.31
N LEU A 141 6.76 23.97 -7.89
CA LEU A 141 7.79 24.42 -8.83
C LEU A 141 7.15 25.06 -10.08
N GLU A 142 6.12 24.44 -10.63
CA GLU A 142 5.45 24.97 -11.83
C GLU A 142 4.71 26.27 -11.53
N LYS A 143 4.12 26.38 -10.34
CA LYS A 143 3.52 27.64 -9.86
C LYS A 143 4.57 28.75 -9.75
N THR A 144 5.68 28.52 -9.06
CA THR A 144 6.72 29.56 -8.89
C THR A 144 7.37 29.93 -10.23
N HIS A 145 7.58 28.96 -11.13
CA HIS A 145 8.07 29.21 -12.47
C HIS A 145 7.08 30.06 -13.28
N SER A 146 5.79 29.75 -13.22
CA SER A 146 4.76 30.53 -13.92
C SER A 146 4.69 31.99 -13.41
N GLU A 147 4.81 32.19 -12.10
CA GLU A 147 4.87 33.52 -11.49
C GLU A 147 6.13 34.28 -11.94
N GLY A 148 7.28 33.60 -11.98
CA GLY A 148 8.53 34.14 -12.50
C GLY A 148 8.39 34.64 -13.93
N LEU A 149 7.81 33.82 -14.82
CA LEU A 149 7.58 34.17 -16.22
C LEU A 149 6.65 35.39 -16.38
N ILE A 150 5.62 35.51 -15.54
CA ILE A 150 4.72 36.67 -15.54
C ILE A 150 5.48 37.94 -15.18
N TRP A 151 6.32 37.88 -14.15
CA TRP A 151 7.12 39.03 -13.71
C TRP A 151 8.20 39.40 -14.72
N GLU A 152 8.85 38.42 -15.33
CA GLU A 152 9.81 38.63 -16.40
C GLU A 152 9.16 39.33 -17.60
N LYS A 153 7.96 38.88 -18.03
CA LYS A 153 7.21 39.56 -19.09
C LYS A 153 6.86 41.01 -18.74
N LYS A 154 6.42 41.26 -17.51
CA LYS A 154 6.11 42.62 -17.03
C LYS A 154 7.37 43.49 -17.03
N TRP A 155 8.48 42.96 -16.53
CA TRP A 155 9.77 43.63 -16.50
C TRP A 155 10.25 44.00 -17.90
N ASN A 156 10.19 43.05 -18.84
CA ASN A 156 10.57 43.29 -20.24
C ASN A 156 9.71 44.40 -20.88
N ASN A 157 8.40 44.42 -20.62
CA ASN A 157 7.53 45.50 -21.14
C ASN A 157 7.85 46.87 -20.53
N ILE A 158 8.17 46.93 -19.23
CA ILE A 158 8.62 48.16 -18.57
C ILE A 158 9.93 48.63 -19.19
N GLN A 159 10.90 47.73 -19.36
CA GLN A 159 12.19 48.04 -19.95
C GLN A 159 12.07 48.52 -21.40
N GLU A 160 11.25 47.85 -22.22
CA GLU A 160 10.99 48.27 -23.61
C GLU A 160 10.32 49.65 -23.65
N THR A 161 9.33 49.88 -22.78
CA THR A 161 8.65 51.16 -22.69
C THR A 161 9.57 52.28 -22.23
N ALA A 162 10.43 52.02 -21.24
CA ALA A 162 11.43 52.96 -20.77
C ALA A 162 12.44 53.28 -21.89
N ALA A 163 12.97 52.28 -22.59
CA ALA A 163 13.87 52.47 -23.72
C ALA A 163 13.23 53.33 -24.82
N ARG A 164 11.96 53.05 -25.17
CA ARG A 164 11.20 53.84 -26.16
C ARG A 164 10.97 55.28 -25.70
N LYS A 165 10.68 55.52 -24.42
CA LYS A 165 10.53 56.88 -23.87
C LYS A 165 11.87 57.63 -23.86
N THR A 166 12.96 56.97 -23.44
CA THR A 166 14.31 57.55 -23.46
C THR A 166 14.74 57.91 -24.86
N LEU A 167 14.49 57.04 -25.85
CA LEU A 167 14.77 57.33 -27.26
C LEU A 167 13.98 58.55 -27.75
N LYS A 168 12.66 58.59 -27.50
CA LYS A 168 11.82 59.74 -27.88
C LYS A 168 12.29 61.05 -27.21
N LEU A 169 12.64 60.99 -25.93
CA LEU A 169 13.18 62.15 -25.22
C LEU A 169 14.48 62.63 -25.88
N GLY A 170 15.39 61.71 -26.21
CA GLY A 170 16.62 62.03 -26.94
C GLY A 170 16.35 62.68 -28.31
N GLN A 171 15.37 62.17 -29.07
CA GLN A 171 14.95 62.73 -30.34
C GLN A 171 14.38 64.15 -30.20
N ILE A 172 13.53 64.39 -29.19
CA ILE A 172 12.98 65.73 -28.90
C ILE A 172 14.10 66.70 -28.52
N LYS A 173 14.99 66.30 -27.60
CA LYS A 173 16.16 67.12 -27.21
C LYS A 173 17.00 67.50 -28.42
N MET A 174 17.27 66.55 -29.31
CA MET A 174 18.04 66.80 -30.53
C MET A 174 17.33 67.74 -31.49
N ALA A 175 16.01 67.58 -31.68
CA ALA A 175 15.23 68.47 -32.54
C ALA A 175 15.21 69.91 -32.01
N ILE A 176 15.07 70.10 -30.69
CA ILE A 176 15.15 71.41 -30.05
C ILE A 176 16.52 72.04 -30.25
N LEU A 177 17.58 71.27 -29.98
CA LEU A 177 18.96 71.71 -30.15
C LEU A 177 19.22 72.17 -31.59
N ASN A 178 18.80 71.36 -32.58
CA ASN A 178 18.96 71.70 -33.98
C ASN A 178 18.21 72.99 -34.35
N LEU A 179 16.98 73.18 -33.86
CA LEU A 179 16.22 74.42 -34.11
C LEU A 179 16.90 75.62 -33.47
N TYR A 180 17.41 75.47 -32.25
CA TYR A 180 18.13 76.51 -31.53
C TYR A 180 19.40 76.95 -32.28
N GLU A 181 20.23 76.00 -32.70
CA GLU A 181 21.42 76.26 -33.50
C GLU A 181 21.07 76.94 -34.84
N MET A 182 19.96 76.56 -35.49
CA MET A 182 19.47 77.23 -36.71
C MET A 182 19.09 78.71 -36.51
N THR A 183 18.64 79.08 -35.31
CA THR A 183 18.36 80.49 -34.97
C THR A 183 19.62 81.31 -34.65
N GLY A 184 20.81 80.71 -34.75
CA GLY A 184 22.09 81.35 -34.44
C GLY A 184 22.52 81.20 -32.98
N GLY A 185 21.80 80.38 -32.20
CA GLY A 185 22.16 80.05 -30.82
C GLY A 185 23.47 79.27 -30.73
N GLN A 186 24.30 79.60 -29.73
CA GLN A 186 25.53 78.87 -29.44
C GLN A 186 25.34 78.00 -28.20
N VAL A 187 25.87 76.78 -28.26
CA VAL A 187 25.72 75.77 -27.22
C VAL A 187 27.04 75.65 -26.47
N GLY A 188 27.02 75.95 -25.17
CA GLY A 188 28.23 76.06 -24.34
C GLY A 188 29.06 77.33 -24.58
N GLY A 189 29.78 77.78 -23.54
CA GLY A 189 30.51 79.06 -23.52
C GLY A 189 30.00 80.02 -22.42
N GLU A 190 30.54 81.23 -22.31
CA GLU A 190 30.08 82.23 -21.32
C GLU A 190 28.69 82.83 -21.66
N GLU A 191 28.31 82.85 -22.94
CA GLU A 191 27.01 83.38 -23.42
C GLU A 191 26.07 82.30 -23.99
N GLY A 192 26.53 81.05 -24.12
CA GLY A 192 25.77 79.95 -24.72
C GLY A 192 24.82 79.26 -23.74
N VAL A 193 23.68 78.78 -24.23
CA VAL A 193 22.72 77.99 -23.42
C VAL A 193 23.24 76.56 -23.24
N ASP A 194 23.00 75.97 -22.06
CA ASP A 194 23.39 74.58 -21.77
C ASP A 194 22.68 73.58 -22.70
N VAL A 195 23.39 72.52 -23.11
CA VAL A 195 22.91 71.48 -24.02
C VAL A 195 21.66 70.78 -23.44
N ASN A 196 21.58 70.63 -22.11
CA ASN A 196 20.46 69.94 -21.46
C ASN A 196 19.30 70.86 -21.06
N ASP A 197 19.49 72.18 -21.12
CA ASP A 197 18.47 73.18 -20.80
C ASP A 197 17.57 73.45 -22.03
N THR A 198 16.76 72.45 -22.37
CA THR A 198 15.85 72.53 -23.53
C THR A 198 14.78 73.61 -23.39
N GLU A 199 14.46 74.02 -22.16
CA GLU A 199 13.45 75.05 -21.91
C GLU A 199 13.95 76.42 -22.34
N LYS A 200 15.18 76.80 -21.94
CA LYS A 200 15.80 78.04 -22.40
C LYS A 200 16.06 78.04 -23.91
N GLN A 201 16.47 76.91 -24.50
CA GLN A 201 16.66 76.79 -25.95
C GLN A 201 15.34 77.07 -26.70
N LEU A 202 14.22 76.49 -26.26
CA LEU A 202 12.91 76.73 -26.86
C LEU A 202 12.44 78.18 -26.69
N GLU A 203 12.69 78.81 -25.54
CA GLU A 203 12.31 80.21 -25.31
C GLU A 203 13.03 81.16 -26.29
N GLN A 204 14.33 80.94 -26.53
CA GLN A 204 15.09 81.73 -27.50
C GLN A 204 14.61 81.48 -28.94
N VAL A 205 14.30 80.23 -29.30
CA VAL A 205 13.68 79.91 -30.61
C VAL A 205 12.33 80.61 -30.76
N LYS A 206 11.51 80.66 -29.70
CA LYS A 206 10.22 81.35 -29.71
C LYS A 206 10.39 82.86 -29.91
N GLN A 207 11.28 83.50 -29.16
CA GLN A 207 11.59 84.93 -29.32
C GLN A 207 12.06 85.25 -30.73
N PHE A 208 12.93 84.43 -31.32
CA PHE A 208 13.36 84.59 -32.70
C PHE A 208 12.18 84.57 -33.70
N PHE A 209 11.22 83.64 -33.54
CA PHE A 209 10.04 83.60 -34.41
C PHE A 209 9.09 84.79 -34.22
N GLU A 210 8.89 85.24 -32.97
CA GLU A 210 8.11 86.45 -32.66
C GLU A 210 8.74 87.67 -33.32
N ASP A 211 10.06 87.84 -33.18
CA ASP A 211 10.82 88.92 -33.81
C ASP A 211 10.70 88.87 -35.34
N GLN A 212 10.87 87.70 -35.96
CA GLN A 212 10.69 87.56 -37.41
C GLN A 212 9.26 87.86 -37.86
N THR A 213 8.27 87.47 -37.07
CA THR A 213 6.85 87.74 -37.37
C THR A 213 6.55 89.23 -37.28
N ASP A 214 7.04 89.90 -36.24
CA ASP A 214 6.90 91.34 -36.04
C ASP A 214 7.59 92.12 -37.16
N ILE A 215 8.80 91.69 -37.56
CA ILE A 215 9.50 92.22 -38.74
C ILE A 215 8.59 92.09 -39.98
N VAL A 216 8.10 90.89 -40.30
CA VAL A 216 7.25 90.68 -41.49
C VAL A 216 5.97 91.51 -41.43
N GLN A 217 5.32 91.62 -40.26
CA GLN A 217 4.12 92.44 -40.06
C GLN A 217 4.41 93.94 -40.22
N GLN A 218 5.57 94.44 -39.81
CA GLN A 218 5.99 95.83 -40.06
C GLN A 218 6.21 96.12 -41.55
N TYR A 219 6.68 95.15 -42.32
CA TYR A 219 6.88 95.28 -43.77
C TYR A 219 5.62 94.98 -44.63
N GLN A 220 4.63 94.28 -44.09
CA GLN A 220 3.37 93.97 -44.78
C GLN A 220 2.53 95.21 -45.22
N PRO A 221 2.33 96.27 -44.40
CA PRO A 221 1.57 97.45 -44.82
C PRO A 221 2.28 98.30 -45.89
N HIS A 222 3.58 98.08 -46.15
CA HIS A 222 4.33 98.79 -47.19
C HIS A 222 4.30 98.08 -48.55
N SER A 223 4.08 96.76 -48.58
CA SER A 223 3.96 96.00 -49.83
C SER A 223 2.59 96.14 -50.51
N GLN A 224 1.50 96.27 -49.74
CA GLN A 224 0.15 96.51 -50.28
C GLN A 224 -0.04 97.93 -50.83
N ARG A 225 0.72 98.93 -50.36
CA ARG A 225 0.70 100.29 -50.94
C ARG A 225 1.41 100.39 -52.29
N ARG A 226 2.48 99.60 -52.55
CA ARG A 226 3.14 99.59 -53.87
C ARG A 226 2.35 98.90 -54.97
N ASN A 227 1.54 97.89 -54.65
CA ASN A 227 0.71 97.20 -55.66
C ASN A 227 -0.51 98.02 -56.10
N ASN A 228 -1.00 98.96 -55.28
CA ASN A 228 -2.11 99.84 -55.67
C ASN A 228 -1.71 101.02 -56.58
N ASP A 229 -0.43 101.40 -56.62
CA ASP A 229 0.04 102.48 -57.50
C ASP A 229 0.42 102.01 -58.92
N GLN A 230 0.66 100.71 -59.13
CA GLN A 230 0.91 100.18 -60.49
C GLN A 230 -0.37 99.89 -61.31
N GLY A 231 -1.55 99.96 -60.69
CA GLY A 231 -2.84 99.77 -61.36
C GLY A 231 -3.38 101.00 -62.11
N LYS A 232 -2.81 102.20 -61.93
CA LYS A 232 -3.35 103.46 -62.48
C LYS A 232 -2.62 104.04 -63.70
N GLN A 233 -1.59 103.40 -64.24
CA GLN A 233 -0.80 103.93 -65.37
C GLN A 233 -0.92 103.20 -66.72
N LYS A 234 -1.77 102.17 -66.86
CA LYS A 234 -1.95 101.43 -68.14
C LYS A 234 -3.31 101.62 -68.83
N SER A 235 -3.82 102.85 -68.91
CA SER A 235 -5.04 103.12 -69.69
C SER A 235 -5.02 104.47 -70.41
N LYS A 236 -3.98 104.72 -71.23
CA LYS A 236 -4.06 105.62 -72.39
C LYS A 236 -3.07 105.17 -73.48
N LYS A 237 -3.57 104.51 -74.53
CA LYS A 237 -2.97 104.56 -75.87
C LYS A 237 -4.08 104.71 -76.93
N PRO A 238 -3.89 105.57 -77.93
CA PRO A 238 -4.91 105.89 -78.92
C PRO A 238 -4.88 104.94 -80.12
N THR A 239 -6.05 104.89 -80.75
CA THR A 239 -6.40 104.38 -82.07
C THR A 239 -5.53 104.96 -83.20
N ASN A 240 -5.05 104.13 -84.14
CA ASN A 240 -5.25 104.38 -85.58
C ASN A 240 -4.80 103.22 -86.51
N LYS A 241 -5.75 102.81 -87.35
CA LYS A 241 -5.77 102.61 -88.83
C LYS A 241 -4.67 101.89 -89.63
N GLU A 242 -5.20 101.13 -90.60
CA GLU A 242 -4.69 100.65 -91.92
C GLU A 242 -3.71 99.46 -91.84
N ILE A 243 -3.92 98.31 -92.51
CA ILE A 243 -4.60 97.97 -93.79
C ILE A 243 -5.56 96.79 -93.60
#